data_AF-A0A653U132-F1
#
_entry.id   AF-A0A653U132-F1
#
_cell.length_a   1.000
_cell.length_b   1.000
_cell.length_c   1.000
_cell.angle_alpha   90.00
_cell.angle_beta   90.00
_cell.angle_gamma   90.00
#
_symmetry.space_group_name_H-M   'P 1'
#
loop_
_entity.id
_entity.type
_entity.pdbx_description
1 polymer ?
#
loop_
_entity_poly.entity_id
_entity_poly.type
_entity_poly.pdbx_seq_one_letter_code
_entity_poly.pdbx_strand_id
1 'polypeptide(L)'
;MWTRPITSTPAAAFLGRHGRLLVLCMLSLLLHLALIAWIDRTIAPPPSAGFVPLAVRLVDAAPQPPVPASTPAKPPEAPPPAVAPAAMPEPAPAPAPSVVAAPAAVTETVQTPSRYRVSMPPSVTLLYELRDAGKTVGDATLAWQTDGVQYRLSVDGIMGRIESEGGTDDAGIAPLRASYAYGAGSAAVAFDREQRSISFESVGRSAQDLPGSQDGATLLMQLAGIGLADPDQVQDAVDIYVGRADGAAVERYRVVGQERITTPIGAIDTLHLQSKGGLEVWLAPERGWLPVQLRMGARTQVVKEIRNAPAG
;
A
#
# COMPACT_ATOMS: atom_id res chain seq x y z
N MET A 1 -11.92 60.80 -59.55
CA MET A 1 -11.34 61.45 -58.35
C MET A 1 -11.96 60.77 -57.14
N TRP A 2 -11.20 59.88 -56.48
CA TRP A 2 -11.71 58.97 -55.44
C TRP A 2 -11.93 59.69 -54.10
N THR A 3 -13.04 59.35 -53.45
CA THR A 3 -13.45 59.71 -52.09
C THR A 3 -12.71 58.89 -51.03
N ARG A 4 -12.25 59.52 -49.93
CA ARG A 4 -12.10 58.87 -48.61
C ARG A 4 -12.29 59.88 -47.47
N PRO A 5 -13.35 59.78 -46.66
CA PRO A 5 -13.34 60.27 -45.29
C PRO A 5 -12.86 59.18 -44.32
N ILE A 6 -12.16 59.63 -43.30
CA ILE A 6 -11.47 58.84 -42.26
C ILE A 6 -12.48 58.24 -41.28
N THR A 7 -12.31 56.97 -40.96
CA THR A 7 -12.97 56.26 -39.85
C THR A 7 -12.20 56.45 -38.54
N SER A 8 -12.93 56.68 -37.44
CA SER A 8 -12.69 56.19 -36.06
C SER A 8 -13.62 56.95 -35.11
N THR A 9 -14.51 56.33 -34.33
CA THR A 9 -14.19 55.45 -33.21
C THR A 9 -15.43 54.64 -32.76
N PRO A 10 -15.34 53.31 -32.57
CA PRO A 10 -16.38 52.50 -31.93
C PRO A 10 -16.04 52.18 -30.45
N ALA A 11 -15.34 53.07 -29.73
CA ALA A 11 -14.93 52.79 -28.35
C ALA A 11 -16.06 52.98 -27.32
N ALA A 12 -17.04 53.85 -27.61
CA ALA A 12 -18.10 54.19 -26.65
C ALA A 12 -19.20 53.12 -26.50
N ALA A 13 -19.37 52.22 -27.49
CA ALA A 13 -20.46 51.24 -27.48
C ALA A 13 -20.12 49.93 -26.75
N PHE A 14 -18.85 49.65 -26.46
CA PHE A 14 -18.42 48.39 -25.86
C PHE A 14 -18.58 48.37 -24.32
N LEU A 15 -18.48 49.53 -23.66
CA LEU A 15 -18.55 49.62 -22.18
C LEU A 15 -19.95 49.33 -21.60
N GLY A 16 -21.03 49.60 -22.34
CA GLY A 16 -22.39 49.40 -21.84
C GLY A 16 -22.84 47.93 -21.76
N ARG A 17 -22.28 47.07 -22.61
CA ARG A 17 -22.73 45.66 -22.74
C ARG A 17 -22.02 44.72 -21.77
N HIS A 18 -20.79 45.05 -21.36
CA HIS A 18 -19.99 44.25 -20.42
C HIS A 18 -20.14 44.67 -18.95
N GLY A 19 -20.74 45.83 -18.65
CA GLY A 19 -20.94 46.28 -17.27
C GLY A 19 -21.76 45.30 -16.42
N ARG A 20 -22.80 44.67 -17.01
CA ARG A 20 -23.60 43.65 -16.30
C ARG A 20 -22.80 42.39 -15.98
N LEU A 21 -21.92 41.97 -16.89
CA LEU A 21 -21.08 40.78 -16.67
C LEU A 21 -20.03 41.05 -15.58
N LEU A 22 -19.41 42.23 -15.59
CA LEU A 22 -18.45 42.64 -14.55
C LEU A 22 -19.09 42.75 -13.17
N VAL A 23 -20.32 43.28 -13.08
CA VAL A 23 -21.08 43.32 -11.83
C VAL A 23 -21.39 41.92 -11.31
N LEU A 24 -21.78 40.98 -12.19
CA LEU A 24 -22.02 39.59 -11.80
C LEU A 24 -20.74 38.88 -11.36
N CYS A 25 -19.61 39.11 -12.03
CA CYS A 25 -18.31 38.58 -11.63
C CYS A 25 -17.87 39.14 -10.26
N MET A 26 -18.03 40.44 -10.02
CA MET A 26 -17.74 41.06 -8.73
C MET A 26 -18.65 40.54 -7.62
N LEU A 27 -19.94 40.36 -7.89
CA LEU A 27 -20.89 39.80 -6.93
C LEU A 27 -20.51 38.34 -6.58
N SER A 28 -20.15 37.53 -7.57
CA SER A 28 -19.68 36.16 -7.37
C SER A 28 -18.40 36.12 -6.55
N LEU A 29 -17.43 36.99 -6.85
CA LEU A 29 -16.18 37.07 -6.09
C LEU A 29 -16.42 37.47 -4.62
N LEU A 30 -17.28 38.47 -4.38
CA LEU A 30 -17.66 38.87 -3.02
C LEU A 30 -18.36 37.75 -2.26
N LEU A 31 -19.21 36.98 -2.93
CA LEU A 31 -19.88 35.81 -2.33
C LEU A 31 -18.87 34.74 -1.91
N HIS A 32 -17.87 34.44 -2.77
CA HIS A 32 -16.82 33.48 -2.44
C HIS A 32 -15.96 33.95 -1.28
N LEU A 33 -15.58 35.23 -1.24
CA LEU A 33 -14.80 35.78 -0.13
C LEU A 33 -15.59 35.75 1.19
N ALA A 34 -16.89 36.04 1.15
CA ALA A 34 -17.77 35.93 2.31
C ALA A 34 -17.89 34.48 2.80
N LEU A 35 -17.96 33.51 1.89
CA LEU A 35 -18.00 32.09 2.23
C LEU A 35 -16.70 31.62 2.88
N ILE A 36 -15.53 32.00 2.34
CA ILE A 36 -14.22 31.67 2.92
C ILE A 36 -14.09 32.27 4.31
N ALA A 37 -14.43 33.56 4.49
CA ALA A 37 -14.38 34.21 5.79
C ALA A 37 -15.35 33.59 6.81
N TRP A 38 -16.48 33.06 6.36
CA TRP A 38 -17.41 32.32 7.21
C TRP A 38 -16.82 30.97 7.64
N ILE A 39 -16.19 30.23 6.71
CA ILE A 39 -15.52 28.95 6.99
C ILE A 39 -14.37 29.12 7.98
N ASP A 40 -13.51 30.12 7.79
CA ASP A 40 -12.40 30.40 8.71
C ASP A 40 -12.91 30.71 10.12
N ARG A 41 -14.07 31.36 10.24
CA ARG A 41 -14.69 31.66 11.53
C ARG A 41 -15.33 30.43 12.18
N THR A 42 -15.87 29.48 11.41
CA THR A 42 -16.49 28.27 11.94
C THR A 42 -15.49 27.17 12.28
N ILE A 43 -14.33 27.15 11.62
CA ILE A 43 -13.28 26.13 11.79
C ILE A 43 -12.14 26.62 12.71
N ALA A 44 -12.26 27.83 13.30
CA ALA A 44 -11.26 28.39 14.19
C ALA A 44 -10.78 27.35 15.24
N PRO A 45 -9.49 26.96 15.23
CA PRO A 45 -8.98 25.94 16.15
C PRO A 45 -9.13 26.44 17.59
N PRO A 46 -9.44 25.56 18.56
CA PRO A 46 -9.50 25.96 19.96
C PRO A 46 -8.14 26.53 20.38
N PRO A 47 -8.12 27.56 21.26
CA PRO A 47 -6.87 28.08 21.77
C PRO A 47 -6.07 26.94 22.41
N SER A 48 -4.83 26.78 21.98
CA SER A 48 -3.94 25.74 22.47
C SER A 48 -3.83 25.83 23.99
N ALA A 49 -4.45 24.86 24.67
CA ALA A 49 -4.27 24.70 26.11
C ALA A 49 -2.77 24.51 26.38
N GLY A 50 -2.24 25.34 27.27
CA GLY A 50 -0.81 25.42 27.56
C GLY A 50 -0.18 24.07 27.90
N PHE A 51 1.08 23.92 27.52
CA PHE A 51 1.92 22.79 27.90
C PHE A 51 1.93 22.61 29.43
N VAL A 52 1.44 21.46 29.89
CA VAL A 52 1.69 20.98 31.26
C VAL A 52 3.04 20.25 31.22
N PRO A 53 4.08 20.71 31.94
CA PRO A 53 5.33 19.97 31.99
C PRO A 53 5.11 18.65 32.75
N LEU A 54 5.30 17.52 32.06
CA LEU A 54 5.38 16.21 32.70
C LEU A 54 6.63 16.19 33.61
N ALA A 55 6.41 16.23 34.92
CA ALA A 55 7.45 15.91 35.88
C ALA A 55 7.69 14.38 35.87
N VAL A 56 8.76 13.96 35.21
CA VAL A 56 9.23 12.56 35.26
C VAL A 56 9.81 12.32 36.65
N ARG A 57 9.10 11.55 37.47
CA ARG A 57 9.64 11.02 38.73
C ARG A 57 10.33 9.69 38.43
N LEU A 58 11.65 9.68 38.48
CA LEU A 58 12.45 8.46 38.36
C LEU A 58 12.16 7.57 39.59
N VAL A 59 11.58 6.40 39.38
CA VAL A 59 11.42 5.36 40.40
C VAL A 59 12.54 4.35 40.18
N ASP A 60 13.40 4.21 41.19
CA ASP A 60 14.45 3.19 41.24
C ASP A 60 13.85 1.79 41.13
N ALA A 61 14.46 0.95 40.29
CA ALA A 61 14.02 -0.41 40.06
C ALA A 61 14.35 -1.30 41.28
N ALA A 62 13.32 -1.87 41.90
CA ALA A 62 13.49 -2.90 42.91
C ALA A 62 14.00 -4.22 42.27
N PRO A 63 14.86 -5.00 42.94
CA PRO A 63 15.44 -6.23 42.39
C PRO A 63 14.39 -7.31 42.13
N GLN A 64 14.44 -7.94 40.95
CA GLN A 64 13.61 -9.11 40.61
C GLN A 64 14.07 -10.37 41.38
N PRO A 65 13.15 -11.14 41.99
CA PRO A 65 13.45 -12.46 42.56
C PRO A 65 13.82 -13.49 41.48
N PRO A 66 14.67 -14.49 41.79
CA PRO A 66 15.14 -15.48 40.82
C PRO A 66 14.03 -16.47 40.40
N VAL A 67 14.00 -16.77 39.11
CA VAL A 67 13.21 -17.83 38.46
C VAL A 67 13.69 -19.23 38.89
N PRO A 68 12.80 -20.13 39.36
CA PRO A 68 13.15 -21.53 39.60
C PRO A 68 13.30 -22.31 38.29
N ALA A 69 14.33 -23.16 38.27
CA ALA A 69 14.74 -24.01 37.17
C ALA A 69 13.75 -25.15 36.84
N SER A 70 13.66 -25.45 35.55
CA SER A 70 12.98 -26.61 34.96
C SER A 70 13.59 -27.93 35.41
N THR A 71 12.75 -28.94 35.70
CA THR A 71 13.14 -30.34 35.88
C THR A 71 12.33 -31.23 34.91
N PRO A 72 12.89 -32.35 34.39
CA PRO A 72 12.48 -32.99 33.13
C PRO A 72 11.25 -33.92 33.17
N ALA A 73 10.73 -34.20 31.96
CA ALA A 73 9.61 -35.07 31.64
C ALA A 73 9.87 -36.58 31.86
N LYS A 74 8.80 -37.33 32.17
CA LYS A 74 8.74 -38.80 32.11
C LYS A 74 7.49 -39.25 31.31
N PRO A 75 7.62 -40.10 30.27
CA PRO A 75 6.52 -40.68 29.49
C PRO A 75 5.74 -41.83 30.17
N PRO A 76 4.48 -42.06 29.76
CA PRO A 76 4.01 -43.43 29.41
C PRO A 76 3.10 -43.42 28.15
N GLU A 77 3.34 -44.26 27.13
CA GLU A 77 2.89 -45.65 26.93
C GLU A 77 1.42 -45.80 26.43
N ALA A 78 1.25 -46.43 25.26
CA ALA A 78 0.00 -46.92 24.64
C ALA A 78 -0.17 -48.44 24.93
N PRO A 79 -1.26 -49.20 24.58
CA PRO A 79 -2.35 -49.03 23.58
C PRO A 79 -3.74 -49.61 24.07
N PRO A 80 -4.61 -50.30 23.26
CA PRO A 80 -5.64 -49.90 22.25
C PRO A 80 -7.10 -50.37 22.68
N PRO A 81 -8.11 -50.70 21.81
CA PRO A 81 -8.69 -50.10 20.59
C PRO A 81 -10.24 -49.83 20.63
N ALA A 82 -10.72 -49.13 19.59
CA ALA A 82 -12.02 -49.12 18.86
C ALA A 82 -13.36 -49.65 19.45
N VAL A 83 -14.42 -48.81 19.37
CA VAL A 83 -15.81 -49.20 19.02
C VAL A 83 -16.51 -48.05 18.27
N ALA A 84 -17.25 -48.36 17.20
CA ALA A 84 -18.10 -47.45 16.40
C ALA A 84 -19.60 -47.61 16.78
N PRO A 85 -20.59 -47.10 16.01
CA PRO A 85 -21.31 -45.85 16.25
C PRO A 85 -22.83 -46.02 16.54
N ALA A 86 -23.46 -45.04 17.18
CA ALA A 86 -24.91 -44.80 17.25
C ALA A 86 -25.14 -43.52 18.08
N ALA A 87 -26.11 -42.63 17.89
CA ALA A 87 -27.17 -42.44 16.92
C ALA A 87 -27.59 -40.95 17.01
N MET A 88 -28.22 -40.47 15.95
CA MET A 88 -28.78 -39.13 15.79
C MET A 88 -29.92 -38.84 16.80
N PRO A 89 -30.08 -37.57 17.20
CA PRO A 89 -31.43 -37.01 17.28
C PRO A 89 -31.54 -35.68 16.52
N GLU A 90 -32.55 -35.60 15.65
CA GLU A 90 -33.10 -34.39 15.03
C GLU A 90 -34.25 -33.83 15.93
N PRO A 91 -34.91 -32.69 15.60
CA PRO A 91 -34.61 -31.36 16.09
C PRO A 91 -35.75 -30.76 16.95
N ALA A 92 -35.49 -29.62 17.63
CA ALA A 92 -36.51 -28.79 18.28
C ALA A 92 -36.13 -27.30 18.20
N PRO A 93 -37.09 -26.37 18.22
CA PRO A 93 -37.21 -25.31 17.21
C PRO A 93 -36.55 -23.96 17.55
N ALA A 94 -36.34 -23.18 16.49
CA ALA A 94 -35.81 -21.83 16.48
C ALA A 94 -36.73 -20.81 17.17
N PRO A 95 -36.18 -19.86 17.96
CA PRO A 95 -36.88 -18.64 18.31
C PRO A 95 -36.79 -17.59 17.18
N ALA A 96 -37.90 -16.90 16.96
CA ALA A 96 -38.14 -15.89 15.94
C ALA A 96 -37.19 -14.67 16.00
N PRO A 97 -36.98 -13.98 14.86
CA PRO A 97 -36.01 -12.89 14.74
C PRO A 97 -36.47 -11.63 15.48
N SER A 98 -35.60 -11.10 16.34
CA SER A 98 -35.74 -9.73 16.83
C SER A 98 -35.37 -8.77 15.70
N VAL A 99 -36.32 -7.91 15.34
CA VAL A 99 -36.17 -6.84 14.37
C VAL A 99 -35.23 -5.80 14.97
N VAL A 100 -33.95 -5.84 14.59
CA VAL A 100 -33.02 -4.73 14.84
C VAL A 100 -33.14 -3.78 13.64
N ALA A 101 -33.57 -2.57 13.95
CA ALA A 101 -33.69 -1.48 12.99
C ALA A 101 -32.36 -1.27 12.24
N ALA A 102 -32.44 -1.33 10.92
CA ALA A 102 -31.36 -0.93 10.02
C ALA A 102 -31.05 0.56 10.21
N PRO A 103 -29.79 0.96 10.46
CA PRO A 103 -29.37 2.31 10.21
C PRO A 103 -29.34 2.53 8.69
N ALA A 104 -30.00 3.58 8.25
CA ALA A 104 -30.01 4.04 6.87
C ALA A 104 -28.59 4.14 6.31
N ALA A 105 -28.44 3.65 5.08
CA ALA A 105 -27.28 3.88 4.24
C ALA A 105 -27.06 5.40 4.09
N VAL A 106 -25.93 5.87 4.61
CA VAL A 106 -25.31 7.09 4.12
C VAL A 106 -24.19 6.64 3.20
N THR A 107 -24.50 6.58 1.90
CA THR A 107 -23.51 6.56 0.83
C THR A 107 -22.84 7.94 0.78
N GLU A 108 -21.90 8.18 1.70
CA GLU A 108 -20.83 9.12 1.45
C GLU A 108 -19.64 8.33 0.92
N THR A 109 -19.60 8.15 -0.40
CA THR A 109 -18.37 7.79 -1.10
C THR A 109 -17.44 9.00 -1.09
N VAL A 110 -16.84 9.27 0.06
CA VAL A 110 -15.55 9.95 0.10
C VAL A 110 -14.50 8.85 0.05
N GLN A 111 -14.12 8.48 -1.17
CA GLN A 111 -12.86 7.77 -1.37
C GLN A 111 -11.78 8.76 -0.94
N THR A 112 -11.33 8.66 0.31
CA THR A 112 -10.06 9.29 0.70
C THR A 112 -8.99 8.70 -0.22
N PRO A 113 -8.28 9.51 -1.02
CA PRO A 113 -7.18 9.00 -1.82
C PRO A 113 -6.22 8.27 -0.89
N SER A 114 -5.54 7.24 -1.39
CA SER A 114 -4.42 6.70 -0.63
C SER A 114 -3.48 7.85 -0.31
N ARG A 115 -2.86 7.81 0.87
CA ARG A 115 -1.99 8.91 1.32
C ARG A 115 -0.75 9.11 0.44
N TYR A 116 -0.52 8.24 -0.53
CA TYR A 116 0.66 8.27 -1.39
C TYR A 116 0.29 8.55 -2.83
N ARG A 117 1.02 9.48 -3.44
CA ARG A 117 1.11 9.60 -4.89
C ARG A 117 1.98 8.46 -5.40
N VAL A 118 1.57 7.85 -6.50
CA VAL A 118 2.24 6.69 -7.10
C VAL A 118 2.35 6.92 -8.60
N SER A 119 3.54 6.73 -9.13
CA SER A 119 3.79 6.71 -10.58
C SER A 119 4.03 5.27 -10.98
N MET A 120 3.32 4.80 -11.99
CA MET A 120 3.47 3.42 -12.47
C MET A 120 4.92 3.17 -12.91
N PRO A 121 5.63 2.19 -12.32
CA PRO A 121 6.98 1.86 -12.77
C PRO A 121 6.96 1.35 -14.22
N PRO A 122 7.95 1.69 -15.06
CA PRO A 122 8.02 1.17 -16.43
C PRO A 122 8.28 -0.34 -16.42
N SER A 123 7.86 -1.02 -17.49
CA SER A 123 8.08 -2.46 -17.68
C SER A 123 9.57 -2.82 -17.57
N VAL A 124 9.88 -3.82 -16.74
CA VAL A 124 11.26 -4.22 -16.43
C VAL A 124 11.33 -5.69 -15.99
N THR A 125 12.42 -6.35 -16.33
CA THR A 125 12.82 -7.63 -15.73
C THR A 125 14.10 -7.43 -14.93
N LEU A 126 14.03 -7.76 -13.64
CA LEU A 126 15.15 -7.79 -12.71
C LEU A 126 15.58 -9.24 -12.54
N LEU A 127 16.82 -9.54 -12.91
CA LEU A 127 17.45 -10.81 -12.59
C LEU A 127 18.35 -10.61 -11.39
N TYR A 128 18.29 -11.56 -10.46
CA TYR A 128 19.04 -11.51 -9.21
C TYR A 128 19.93 -12.73 -9.08
N GLU A 129 21.03 -12.54 -8.37
CA GLU A 129 21.76 -13.62 -7.73
C GLU A 129 21.13 -13.89 -6.35
N LEU A 130 20.73 -15.14 -6.09
CA LEU A 130 20.20 -15.57 -4.81
C LEU A 130 21.34 -16.07 -3.92
N ARG A 131 21.41 -15.54 -2.69
CA ARG A 131 22.42 -15.87 -1.69
C ARG A 131 21.78 -16.38 -0.41
N ASP A 132 22.42 -17.36 0.23
CA ASP A 132 22.09 -17.86 1.58
C ASP A 132 23.35 -17.79 2.45
N ALA A 133 23.27 -17.06 3.56
CA ALA A 133 24.41 -16.77 4.43
C ALA A 133 25.66 -16.26 3.65
N GLY A 134 25.42 -15.41 2.65
CA GLY A 134 26.47 -14.77 1.82
C GLY A 134 27.01 -15.63 0.66
N LYS A 135 26.61 -16.90 0.54
CA LYS A 135 27.01 -17.77 -0.57
C LYS A 135 25.95 -17.78 -1.66
N THR A 136 26.36 -17.69 -2.92
CA THR A 136 25.44 -17.85 -4.05
C THR A 136 24.87 -19.26 -4.09
N VAL A 137 23.54 -19.37 -4.09
CA VAL A 137 22.79 -20.65 -4.09
C VAL A 137 21.88 -20.81 -5.30
N GLY A 138 21.72 -19.76 -6.12
CA GLY A 138 20.93 -19.82 -7.34
C GLY A 138 20.60 -18.44 -7.89
N ASP A 139 19.49 -18.38 -8.62
CA ASP A 139 18.99 -17.17 -9.25
C ASP A 139 17.56 -16.86 -8.78
N ALA A 140 17.18 -15.59 -8.86
CA ALA A 140 15.81 -15.13 -8.63
C ALA A 140 15.41 -14.11 -9.71
N THR A 141 14.11 -13.92 -9.93
CA THR A 141 13.58 -13.04 -10.97
C THR A 141 12.40 -12.24 -10.45
N LEU A 142 12.30 -10.98 -10.90
CA LEU A 142 11.08 -10.17 -10.84
C LEU A 142 10.81 -9.65 -12.25
N ALA A 143 9.69 -10.04 -12.85
CA ALA A 143 9.27 -9.60 -14.17
C ALA A 143 8.00 -8.77 -14.07
N TRP A 144 8.12 -7.47 -14.33
CA TRP A 144 7.04 -6.49 -14.31
C TRP A 144 6.71 -6.03 -15.74
N GLN A 145 5.45 -6.18 -16.14
CA GLN A 145 4.95 -5.77 -17.44
C GLN A 145 3.72 -4.89 -17.24
N THR A 146 3.67 -3.74 -17.91
CA THR A 146 2.53 -2.82 -17.88
C THR A 146 2.42 -2.02 -19.17
N ASP A 147 1.20 -1.67 -19.55
CA ASP A 147 0.86 -0.70 -20.58
C ASP A 147 0.48 0.68 -20.00
N GLY A 148 0.67 0.87 -18.68
CA GLY A 148 0.27 2.05 -17.92
C GLY A 148 -1.13 1.99 -17.33
N VAL A 149 -1.98 1.04 -17.75
CA VAL A 149 -3.35 0.86 -17.25
C VAL A 149 -3.50 -0.49 -16.54
N GLN A 150 -2.98 -1.55 -17.14
CA GLN A 150 -2.97 -2.92 -16.64
C GLN A 150 -1.53 -3.38 -16.38
N TYR A 151 -1.36 -4.40 -15.54
CA TYR A 151 -0.06 -5.01 -15.31
C TYR A 151 -0.14 -6.53 -15.13
N ARG A 152 1.00 -7.17 -15.37
CA ARG A 152 1.34 -8.51 -14.89
C ARG A 152 2.69 -8.48 -14.19
N LEU A 153 2.77 -9.18 -13.07
CA LEU A 153 3.95 -9.30 -12.23
C LEU A 153 4.22 -10.76 -11.90
N SER A 154 5.41 -11.24 -12.21
CA SER A 154 5.91 -12.56 -11.78
C SER A 154 7.12 -12.36 -10.87
N VAL A 155 7.12 -12.99 -9.71
CA VAL A 155 8.24 -13.04 -8.76
C VAL A 155 8.60 -14.49 -8.52
N ASP A 156 9.89 -14.83 -8.63
CA ASP A 156 10.45 -16.12 -8.22
C ASP A 156 11.74 -15.86 -7.43
N GLY A 157 11.72 -16.07 -6.11
CA GLY A 157 12.86 -15.73 -5.26
C GLY A 157 12.63 -15.97 -3.76
N ILE A 158 13.21 -15.11 -2.91
CA ILE A 158 13.14 -15.28 -1.44
C ILE A 158 11.72 -15.23 -0.87
N MET A 159 10.80 -14.59 -1.60
CA MET A 159 9.38 -14.46 -1.25
C MET A 159 8.54 -15.64 -1.77
N GLY A 160 9.18 -16.65 -2.38
CA GLY A 160 8.52 -17.72 -3.10
C GLY A 160 8.18 -17.34 -4.54
N ARG A 161 7.36 -18.17 -5.19
CA ARG A 161 6.81 -17.88 -6.51
C ARG A 161 5.43 -17.25 -6.38
N ILE A 162 5.30 -16.01 -6.85
CA ILE A 162 4.09 -15.21 -6.77
C ILE A 162 3.79 -14.63 -8.15
N GLU A 163 2.56 -14.86 -8.62
CA GLU A 163 2.04 -14.20 -9.81
C GLU A 163 0.99 -13.18 -9.37
N SER A 164 0.99 -11.98 -9.94
CA SER A 164 0.01 -10.94 -9.66
C SER A 164 -0.41 -10.24 -10.95
N GLU A 165 -1.68 -9.87 -11.02
CA GLU A 165 -2.27 -9.11 -12.11
C GLU A 165 -3.27 -8.10 -11.58
N GLY A 166 -3.42 -7.00 -12.33
CA GLY A 166 -4.32 -5.93 -11.96
C GLY A 166 -4.15 -4.72 -12.86
N GLY A 167 -4.52 -3.56 -12.33
CA GLY A 167 -4.41 -2.31 -13.05
C GLY A 167 -3.96 -1.16 -12.17
N THR A 168 -4.53 0.00 -12.45
CA THR A 168 -4.28 1.23 -11.71
C THR A 168 -5.60 1.86 -11.28
N ASP A 169 -5.56 2.57 -10.16
CA ASP A 169 -6.66 3.39 -9.64
C ASP A 169 -6.12 4.70 -9.06
N ASP A 170 -7.00 5.50 -8.44
CA ASP A 170 -6.63 6.77 -7.81
C ASP A 170 -5.60 6.63 -6.67
N ALA A 171 -5.39 5.41 -6.17
CA ALA A 171 -4.43 5.08 -5.13
C ALA A 171 -3.08 4.53 -5.66
N GLY A 172 -2.95 4.32 -6.97
CA GLY A 172 -1.74 3.82 -7.62
C GLY A 172 -1.92 2.44 -8.24
N ILE A 173 -0.99 1.51 -7.95
CA ILE A 173 -1.09 0.13 -8.43
C ILE A 173 -2.24 -0.56 -7.71
N ALA A 174 -3.10 -1.20 -8.48
CA ALA A 174 -4.33 -1.80 -7.99
C ALA A 174 -4.42 -3.29 -8.35
N PRO A 175 -3.99 -4.19 -7.46
CA PRO A 175 -4.12 -5.62 -7.69
C PRO A 175 -5.57 -6.06 -7.80
N LEU A 176 -5.82 -7.02 -8.69
CA LEU A 176 -7.08 -7.73 -8.85
C LEU A 176 -6.95 -9.17 -8.35
N ARG A 177 -5.83 -9.82 -8.65
CA ARG A 177 -5.56 -11.20 -8.23
C ARG A 177 -4.07 -11.43 -8.03
N ALA A 178 -3.73 -12.17 -6.97
CA ALA A 178 -2.40 -12.71 -6.73
C ALA A 178 -2.49 -14.21 -6.46
N SER A 179 -1.53 -14.99 -6.95
CA SER A 179 -1.40 -16.44 -6.75
C SER A 179 -0.06 -16.78 -6.13
N TYR A 180 -0.08 -17.52 -5.03
CA TYR A 180 1.10 -17.92 -4.27
C TYR A 180 1.32 -19.42 -4.41
N ALA A 181 2.44 -19.84 -5.00
CA ALA A 181 2.76 -21.25 -5.12
C ALA A 181 3.19 -21.85 -3.77
N TYR A 182 2.70 -23.05 -3.45
CA TYR A 182 3.14 -23.84 -2.30
C TYR A 182 3.19 -25.33 -2.66
N GLY A 183 4.36 -25.96 -2.52
CA GLY A 183 4.53 -27.35 -2.93
C GLY A 183 4.09 -27.59 -4.38
N ALA A 184 3.10 -28.46 -4.59
CA ALA A 184 2.51 -28.74 -5.90
C ALA A 184 1.23 -27.92 -6.22
N GLY A 185 0.79 -27.05 -5.32
CA GLY A 185 -0.44 -26.25 -5.45
C GLY A 185 -0.20 -24.74 -5.43
N SER A 186 -1.30 -23.98 -5.40
CA SER A 186 -1.29 -22.52 -5.29
C SER A 186 -2.52 -22.00 -4.53
N ALA A 187 -2.39 -20.86 -3.86
CA ALA A 187 -3.49 -20.17 -3.19
C ALA A 187 -3.65 -18.79 -3.81
N ALA A 188 -4.89 -18.39 -4.12
CA ALA A 188 -5.15 -17.06 -4.62
C ALA A 188 -5.67 -16.09 -3.54
N VAL A 189 -5.34 -14.83 -3.75
CA VAL A 189 -5.94 -13.67 -3.09
C VAL A 189 -6.57 -12.83 -4.19
N ALA A 190 -7.86 -12.51 -4.07
CA ALA A 190 -8.56 -11.67 -5.03
C ALA A 190 -9.09 -10.40 -4.35
N PHE A 191 -9.00 -9.29 -5.06
CA PHE A 191 -9.38 -7.96 -4.61
C PHE A 191 -10.58 -7.49 -5.42
N ASP A 192 -11.73 -7.42 -4.77
CA ASP A 192 -12.96 -6.87 -5.34
C ASP A 192 -13.10 -5.41 -4.88
N ARG A 193 -12.75 -4.48 -5.77
CA ARG A 193 -12.78 -3.05 -5.48
C ARG A 193 -14.20 -2.49 -5.37
N GLU A 194 -15.16 -3.08 -6.10
CA GLU A 194 -16.56 -2.67 -6.08
C GLU A 194 -17.20 -3.07 -4.75
N GLN A 195 -16.98 -4.32 -4.33
CA GLN A 195 -17.48 -4.85 -3.06
C GLN A 195 -16.62 -4.47 -1.85
N ARG A 196 -15.47 -3.82 -2.07
CA ARG A 196 -14.45 -3.49 -1.06
C ARG A 196 -14.07 -4.71 -0.21
N SER A 197 -13.74 -5.81 -0.89
CA SER A 197 -13.45 -7.10 -0.26
C SER A 197 -12.15 -7.72 -0.79
N ILE A 198 -11.36 -8.30 0.11
CA ILE A 198 -10.22 -9.15 -0.23
C ILE A 198 -10.60 -10.58 0.16
N SER A 199 -10.66 -11.51 -0.80
CA SER A 199 -10.96 -12.92 -0.56
C SER A 199 -9.69 -13.78 -0.57
N PHE A 200 -9.54 -14.64 0.44
CA PHE A 200 -8.38 -15.52 0.62
C PHE A 200 -8.78 -16.99 0.41
N GLU A 201 -8.33 -17.58 -0.70
CA GLU A 201 -8.73 -18.94 -1.09
C GLU A 201 -8.27 -20.00 -0.08
N SER A 202 -7.04 -19.90 0.40
CA SER A 202 -6.42 -20.87 1.32
C SER A 202 -7.12 -21.01 2.67
N VAL A 203 -7.76 -19.95 3.16
CA VAL A 203 -8.40 -19.92 4.49
C VAL A 203 -9.92 -19.82 4.42
N GLY A 204 -10.50 -19.63 3.23
CA GLY A 204 -11.95 -19.47 3.04
C GLY A 204 -12.52 -18.26 3.79
N ARG A 205 -11.75 -17.17 3.91
CA ARG A 205 -12.13 -15.94 4.61
C ARG A 205 -12.05 -14.73 3.69
N SER A 206 -12.64 -13.63 4.10
CA SER A 206 -12.45 -12.32 3.49
C SER A 206 -12.07 -11.26 4.53
N ALA A 207 -11.48 -10.17 4.04
CA ALA A 207 -11.25 -8.94 4.79
C ALA A 207 -11.80 -7.75 4.00
N GLN A 208 -11.98 -6.62 4.68
CA GLN A 208 -12.31 -5.37 3.98
C GLN A 208 -11.10 -4.91 3.14
N ASP A 209 -11.36 -4.53 1.90
CA ASP A 209 -10.40 -3.87 1.03
C ASP A 209 -10.33 -2.37 1.33
N LEU A 210 -9.12 -1.81 1.31
CA LEU A 210 -8.84 -0.39 1.56
C LEU A 210 -8.25 0.25 0.29
N PRO A 211 -8.44 1.56 0.07
CA PRO A 211 -7.75 2.27 -1.02
C PRO A 211 -6.23 2.08 -0.94
N GLY A 212 -5.63 1.63 -2.03
CA GLY A 212 -4.19 1.35 -2.11
C GLY A 212 -3.75 0.02 -1.49
N SER A 213 -4.67 -0.89 -1.16
CA SER A 213 -4.33 -2.28 -0.81
C SER A 213 -3.43 -2.91 -1.88
N GLN A 214 -2.43 -3.65 -1.41
CA GLN A 214 -1.50 -4.38 -2.27
C GLN A 214 -1.55 -5.88 -1.98
N ASP A 215 -1.02 -6.68 -2.89
CA ASP A 215 -0.62 -8.05 -2.60
C ASP A 215 0.87 -8.12 -2.21
N GLY A 216 1.33 -9.31 -1.83
CA GLY A 216 2.69 -9.51 -1.36
C GLY A 216 3.78 -9.19 -2.39
N ALA A 217 3.52 -9.31 -3.70
CA ALA A 217 4.47 -9.02 -4.75
C ALA A 217 4.37 -7.56 -5.23
N THR A 218 3.16 -7.06 -5.48
CA THR A 218 2.93 -5.69 -5.99
C THR A 218 3.36 -4.62 -5.02
N LEU A 219 3.39 -4.93 -3.71
CA LEU A 219 4.05 -4.14 -2.68
C LEU A 219 5.43 -3.59 -3.13
N LEU A 220 6.27 -4.40 -3.77
CA LEU A 220 7.60 -3.98 -4.22
C LEU A 220 7.52 -2.86 -5.27
N MET A 221 6.58 -3.00 -6.19
CA MET A 221 6.36 -2.04 -7.27
C MET A 221 5.62 -0.80 -6.78
N GLN A 222 4.76 -0.94 -5.76
CA GLN A 222 4.11 0.18 -5.10
C GLN A 222 5.16 1.05 -4.39
N LEU A 223 6.09 0.45 -3.66
CA LEU A 223 7.21 1.18 -3.03
C LEU A 223 8.07 1.93 -4.07
N ALA A 224 8.39 1.26 -5.19
CA ALA A 224 9.09 1.90 -6.30
C ALA A 224 8.28 3.07 -6.89
N GLY A 225 6.97 2.88 -7.09
CA GLY A 225 6.08 3.89 -7.64
C GLY A 225 5.88 5.10 -6.75
N ILE A 226 5.89 4.93 -5.43
CA ILE A 226 5.84 6.02 -4.45
C ILE A 226 7.09 6.89 -4.58
N GLY A 227 8.27 6.27 -4.63
CA GLY A 227 9.54 6.97 -4.81
C GLY A 227 9.68 7.65 -6.18
N LEU A 228 9.17 7.01 -7.24
CA LEU A 228 9.10 7.60 -8.58
C LEU A 228 8.20 8.83 -8.65
N ALA A 229 7.06 8.82 -7.95
CA ALA A 229 6.13 9.94 -7.95
C ALA A 229 6.67 11.14 -7.16
N ASP A 230 7.15 10.89 -5.95
CA ASP A 230 7.64 11.92 -5.05
C ASP A 230 8.53 11.29 -3.97
N PRO A 231 9.87 11.42 -4.08
CA PRO A 231 10.84 10.93 -3.11
C PRO A 231 10.58 11.36 -1.66
N ASP A 232 9.97 12.54 -1.46
CA ASP A 232 9.71 13.08 -0.13
C ASP A 232 8.68 12.25 0.65
N GLN A 233 7.94 11.37 -0.04
CA GLN A 233 7.02 10.42 0.59
C GLN A 233 7.74 9.23 1.27
N VAL A 234 9.02 9.01 0.96
CA VAL A 234 9.81 7.86 1.44
C VAL A 234 10.95 8.31 2.37
N GLN A 235 10.62 9.16 3.36
CA GLN A 235 11.62 9.74 4.27
C GLN A 235 11.67 9.10 5.67
N ASP A 236 10.53 8.68 6.24
CA ASP A 236 10.46 8.04 7.56
C ASP A 236 9.93 6.61 7.47
N ALA A 237 8.68 6.45 7.07
CA ALA A 237 8.08 5.14 6.92
C ALA A 237 6.93 5.14 5.92
N VAL A 238 6.76 4.00 5.27
CA VAL A 238 5.68 3.71 4.34
C VAL A 238 4.86 2.54 4.89
N ASP A 239 3.66 2.80 5.40
CA ASP A 239 2.67 1.76 5.73
C ASP A 239 1.76 1.44 4.53
N ILE A 240 1.62 0.16 4.21
CA ILE A 240 0.80 -0.34 3.10
C ILE A 240 -0.10 -1.45 3.65
N TYR A 241 -1.38 -1.45 3.29
CA TYR A 241 -2.26 -2.56 3.64
C TYR A 241 -2.04 -3.69 2.63
N VAL A 242 -1.59 -4.85 3.10
CA VAL A 242 -1.16 -5.96 2.24
C VAL A 242 -2.01 -7.19 2.49
N GLY A 243 -2.62 -7.73 1.44
CA GLY A 243 -3.32 -9.01 1.44
C GLY A 243 -2.42 -10.16 0.94
N ARG A 244 -2.23 -11.17 1.79
CA ARG A 244 -1.53 -12.44 1.48
C ARG A 244 -2.44 -13.64 1.75
N ALA A 245 -2.01 -14.82 1.34
CA ALA A 245 -2.79 -16.06 1.44
C ALA A 245 -3.32 -16.35 2.86
N ASP A 246 -2.65 -15.88 3.92
CA ASP A 246 -3.02 -16.08 5.32
C ASP A 246 -3.90 -14.96 5.91
N GLY A 247 -3.94 -13.78 5.29
CA GLY A 247 -4.79 -12.66 5.69
C GLY A 247 -4.30 -11.31 5.17
N ALA A 248 -4.93 -10.22 5.63
CA ALA A 248 -4.51 -8.86 5.34
C ALA A 248 -4.12 -8.09 6.60
N ALA A 249 -3.06 -7.29 6.50
CA ALA A 249 -2.57 -6.44 7.58
C ALA A 249 -1.84 -5.21 7.05
N VAL A 250 -1.72 -4.19 7.88
CA VAL A 250 -0.86 -3.04 7.58
C VAL A 250 0.60 -3.43 7.82
N GLU A 251 1.42 -3.34 6.77
CA GLU A 251 2.87 -3.48 6.84
C GLU A 251 3.54 -2.12 6.83
N ARG A 252 4.28 -1.82 7.90
CA ARG A 252 5.11 -0.61 8.00
C ARG A 252 6.54 -0.88 7.55
N TYR A 253 6.95 -0.25 6.46
CA TYR A 253 8.32 -0.20 5.95
C TYR A 253 9.00 1.06 6.47
N ARG A 254 9.87 0.94 7.47
CA ARG A 254 10.65 2.05 7.99
C ARG A 254 11.89 2.27 7.12
N VAL A 255 12.19 3.52 6.81
CA VAL A 255 13.44 3.93 6.18
C VAL A 255 14.57 3.77 7.19
N VAL A 256 15.54 2.91 6.86
CA VAL A 256 16.76 2.71 7.64
C VAL A 256 17.77 3.80 7.31
N GLY A 257 17.85 4.16 6.03
CA GLY A 257 18.73 5.22 5.53
C GLY A 257 19.23 4.94 4.13
N GLN A 258 20.10 5.82 3.63
CA GLN A 258 20.81 5.59 2.38
C GLN A 258 21.98 4.63 2.60
N GLU A 259 22.15 3.69 1.68
CA GLU A 259 23.19 2.67 1.73
C GLU A 259 23.76 2.45 0.33
N ARG A 260 25.09 2.42 0.21
CA ARG A 260 25.76 2.00 -1.02
C ARG A 260 26.03 0.50 -0.97
N ILE A 261 25.36 -0.27 -1.81
CA ILE A 261 25.51 -1.73 -1.86
C ILE A 261 26.37 -2.17 -3.05
N THR A 262 27.12 -3.26 -2.87
CA THR A 262 27.89 -3.89 -3.96
C THR A 262 27.03 -4.94 -4.64
N THR A 263 26.80 -4.78 -5.95
CA THR A 263 26.03 -5.72 -6.78
C THR A 263 26.90 -6.27 -7.92
N PRO A 264 26.52 -7.40 -8.55
CA PRO A 264 27.18 -7.86 -9.78
C PRO A 264 27.21 -6.84 -10.93
N ILE A 265 26.32 -5.85 -10.95
CA ILE A 265 26.31 -4.75 -11.95
C ILE A 265 27.01 -3.48 -11.45
N GLY A 266 27.82 -3.58 -10.38
CA GLY A 266 28.56 -2.47 -9.78
C GLY A 266 27.98 -1.99 -8.44
N ALA A 267 28.59 -0.96 -7.87
CA ALA A 267 28.11 -0.34 -6.64
C ALA A 267 26.91 0.58 -6.94
N ILE A 268 25.82 0.44 -6.18
CA ILE A 268 24.57 1.18 -6.38
C ILE A 268 24.20 1.90 -5.08
N ASP A 269 23.87 3.19 -5.18
CA ASP A 269 23.28 3.94 -4.06
C ASP A 269 21.79 3.59 -3.94
N THR A 270 21.36 3.30 -2.72
CA THR A 270 20.02 2.79 -2.44
C THR A 270 19.44 3.43 -1.20
N LEU A 271 18.11 3.44 -1.12
CA LEU A 271 17.38 3.67 0.11
C LEU A 271 16.96 2.31 0.68
N HIS A 272 17.39 2.02 1.90
CA HIS A 272 17.06 0.78 2.60
C HIS A 272 15.79 0.97 3.43
N LEU A 273 14.80 0.09 3.23
CA LEU A 273 13.59 -0.02 4.02
C LEU A 273 13.49 -1.40 4.69
N GLN A 274 12.96 -1.43 5.91
CA GLN A 274 12.74 -2.66 6.67
C GLN A 274 11.32 -2.70 7.25
N SER A 275 10.68 -3.87 7.18
CA SER A 275 9.43 -4.15 7.89
C SER A 275 9.61 -5.09 9.07
N LYS A 276 8.67 -5.03 10.03
CA LYS A 276 8.60 -6.02 11.13
C LYS A 276 8.29 -7.43 10.64
N GLY A 277 7.75 -7.57 9.42
CA GLY A 277 7.51 -8.86 8.77
C GLY A 277 8.79 -9.56 8.31
N GLY A 278 9.95 -8.93 8.47
CA GLY A 278 11.26 -9.52 8.19
C GLY A 278 11.74 -9.34 6.74
N LEU A 279 10.93 -8.73 5.87
CA LEU A 279 11.36 -8.30 4.54
C LEU A 279 12.08 -6.96 4.64
N GLU A 280 13.27 -6.92 4.06
CA GLU A 280 14.07 -5.72 3.83
C GLU A 280 14.21 -5.48 2.32
N VAL A 281 14.15 -4.23 1.92
CA VAL A 281 14.10 -3.79 0.52
C VAL A 281 15.09 -2.64 0.33
N TRP A 282 15.96 -2.74 -0.66
CA TRP A 282 16.82 -1.65 -1.10
C TRP A 282 16.32 -1.15 -2.45
N LEU A 283 15.78 0.07 -2.46
CA LEU A 283 15.31 0.75 -3.67
C LEU A 283 16.45 1.62 -4.22
N ALA A 284 16.68 1.62 -5.53
CA ALA A 284 17.74 2.42 -6.14
C ALA A 284 17.15 3.66 -6.86
N PRO A 285 17.24 4.88 -6.29
CA PRO A 285 16.65 6.09 -6.90
C PRO A 285 17.12 6.33 -8.34
N GLU A 286 18.42 6.17 -8.61
CA GLU A 286 19.02 6.33 -9.95
C GLU A 286 18.66 5.21 -10.95
N ARG A 287 17.96 4.18 -10.49
CA ARG A 287 17.46 3.07 -11.33
C ARG A 287 15.94 3.06 -11.37
N GLY A 288 15.29 4.22 -11.19
CA GLY A 288 13.84 4.32 -11.19
C GLY A 288 13.19 3.71 -9.94
N TRP A 289 13.88 3.80 -8.80
CA TRP A 289 13.43 3.27 -7.51
C TRP A 289 13.19 1.76 -7.50
N LEU A 290 13.78 1.02 -8.44
CA LEU A 290 13.61 -0.43 -8.52
C LEU A 290 14.21 -1.14 -7.30
N PRO A 291 13.59 -2.25 -6.85
CA PRO A 291 14.10 -3.07 -5.74
C PRO A 291 15.34 -3.86 -6.19
N VAL A 292 16.52 -3.28 -6.01
CA VAL A 292 17.80 -3.87 -6.47
C VAL A 292 18.36 -4.90 -5.50
N GLN A 293 17.86 -4.95 -4.26
CA GLN A 293 18.16 -6.01 -3.32
C GLN A 293 16.96 -6.27 -2.42
N LEU A 294 16.72 -7.54 -2.09
CA LEU A 294 15.74 -7.96 -1.08
C LEU A 294 16.44 -8.88 -0.08
N ARG A 295 16.08 -8.79 1.19
CA ARG A 295 16.58 -9.69 2.25
C ARG A 295 15.46 -10.18 3.14
N MET A 296 15.52 -11.47 3.50
CA MET A 296 14.67 -12.12 4.48
C MET A 296 15.50 -13.11 5.28
N GLY A 297 15.76 -12.80 6.56
CA GLY A 297 16.66 -13.60 7.40
C GLY A 297 18.06 -13.71 6.80
N ALA A 298 18.57 -14.93 6.66
CA ALA A 298 19.89 -15.19 6.08
C ALA A 298 19.91 -15.13 4.54
N ARG A 299 18.74 -15.11 3.89
CA ARG A 299 18.63 -15.10 2.42
C ARG A 299 18.56 -13.69 1.89
N THR A 300 19.33 -13.44 0.85
CA THR A 300 19.38 -12.15 0.15
C THR A 300 19.35 -12.43 -1.35
N GLN A 301 18.63 -11.64 -2.12
CA GLN A 301 18.76 -11.62 -3.58
C GLN A 301 19.24 -10.24 -4.02
N VAL A 302 20.31 -10.20 -4.82
CA VAL A 302 20.99 -8.96 -5.25
C VAL A 302 20.95 -8.88 -6.77
N VAL A 303 20.57 -7.73 -7.32
CA VAL A 303 20.38 -7.56 -8.76
C VAL A 303 21.67 -7.85 -9.52
N LYS A 304 21.59 -8.72 -10.52
CA LYS A 304 22.69 -9.06 -11.42
C LYS A 304 22.46 -8.61 -12.87
N GLU A 305 21.23 -8.28 -13.23
CA GLU A 305 20.89 -7.72 -14.54
C GLU A 305 19.57 -6.95 -14.45
N ILE A 306 19.46 -5.84 -15.19
CA ILE A 306 18.23 -5.07 -15.35
C ILE A 306 17.92 -5.00 -16.84
N ARG A 307 16.80 -5.61 -17.26
CA ARG A 307 16.33 -5.61 -18.64
C ARG A 307 15.09 -4.75 -18.74
N ASN A 308 15.23 -3.55 -19.27
CA ASN A 308 14.07 -2.70 -19.57
C ASN A 308 13.34 -3.25 -20.79
N ALA A 309 12.01 -3.15 -20.80
CA ALA A 309 11.27 -3.39 -22.03
C ALA A 309 11.68 -2.36 -23.09
N PRO A 310 11.71 -2.72 -24.39
CA PRO A 310 11.85 -1.71 -25.44
C PRO A 310 10.73 -0.68 -25.28
N ALA A 311 11.06 0.61 -25.41
CA ALA A 311 10.05 1.65 -25.52
C ALA A 311 9.23 1.34 -26.78
N GLY A 312 7.97 0.93 -26.58
CA GLY A 312 7.00 0.68 -27.64
C GLY A 312 6.57 1.95 -28.34
#